data_AF-A0A9P1G1F4-F1
#
_entry.id   AF-A0A9P1G1F4-F1
#
_cell.length_a   1.000
_cell.length_b   1.000
_cell.length_c   1.000
_cell.angle_alpha   90.00
_cell.angle_beta   90.00
_cell.angle_gamma   90.00
#
_symmetry.space_group_name_H-M   'P 1'
#
loop_
_entity.id
_entity.type
_entity.pdbx_description
1 polymer ?
#
loop_
_entity_poly.entity_id
_entity_poly.type
_entity_poly.pdbx_seq_one_letter_code
_entity_poly.pdbx_strand_id
1 'polypeptide(L)'
;MRAIGLSYGKESPSLRMSFDFNYAFPFGAAALLDSGAGAIRVGAGIWERIMLGMPNGCRQDAGAIGCPCKDKEELPTLSMSLETVAAFYVLGLDSGADIIVCVPPSAYVTKSQTKSDWCELAIVNGGEHHTIFDMEAVVLGLPFFRSVSVTFDAANRVVGVEPVADASSLGQAAVCSDPKNWWSTGRRFSPKRVVVALMIVIMIGSYVFVGFSQSRTAERMRALLESVLGPGTLSNPSPNEERPSTQFMQMANRNPE
;
A
#
# COMPACT_ATOMS: atom_id res chain seq x y z
N MET A 1 1.79 6.46 -10.24
CA MET A 1 2.42 5.82 -9.05
C MET A 1 1.32 5.25 -8.19
N ARG A 2 1.50 4.04 -7.68
CA ARG A 2 0.44 3.28 -7.02
C ARG A 2 0.53 3.24 -5.51
N ALA A 3 1.74 3.26 -4.96
CA ALA A 3 1.94 3.37 -3.51
C ALA A 3 3.30 3.98 -3.19
N ILE A 4 3.43 4.57 -2.00
CA ILE A 4 4.68 5.05 -1.42
C ILE A 4 4.77 4.58 0.03
N GLY A 5 5.97 4.27 0.52
CA GLY A 5 6.17 3.80 1.88
C GLY A 5 7.56 4.06 2.43
N LEU A 6 7.71 3.79 3.73
CA LEU A 6 8.98 3.87 4.46
C LEU A 6 9.37 2.46 4.93
N SER A 7 10.50 1.98 4.41
CA SER A 7 11.05 0.65 4.71
C SER A 7 12.25 0.75 5.65
N TYR A 8 12.24 0.00 6.75
CA TYR A 8 13.32 -0.01 7.75
C TYR A 8 14.02 -1.36 7.81
N GLY A 9 15.34 -1.34 7.97
CA GLY A 9 16.19 -2.54 8.06
C GLY A 9 16.88 -2.85 6.73
N LYS A 10 18.19 -3.12 6.79
CA LYS A 10 19.04 -3.34 5.61
C LYS A 10 18.85 -4.75 5.00
N GLU A 11 18.76 -5.78 5.85
CA GLU A 11 18.71 -7.19 5.42
C GLU A 11 17.29 -7.76 5.34
N SER A 12 16.39 -7.30 6.22
CA SER A 12 14.99 -7.72 6.25
C SER A 12 14.10 -6.48 6.39
N PRO A 13 13.87 -5.75 5.29
CA PRO A 13 13.12 -4.50 5.36
C PRO A 13 11.71 -4.75 5.87
N SER A 14 11.29 -3.95 6.84
CA SER A 14 9.94 -3.94 7.39
C SER A 14 9.27 -2.62 7.02
N LEU A 15 8.02 -2.69 6.57
CA LEU A 15 7.25 -1.52 6.18
C LEU A 15 6.67 -0.88 7.44
N ARG A 16 7.06 0.35 7.75
CA ARG A 16 6.54 1.11 8.90
C ARG A 16 5.42 2.06 8.53
N MET A 17 5.48 2.59 7.32
CA MET A 17 4.45 3.45 6.77
C MET A 17 4.22 3.03 5.33
N SER A 18 2.94 3.04 4.95
CA SER A 18 2.51 2.86 3.58
C SER A 18 1.32 3.78 3.30
N PHE A 19 1.31 4.29 2.07
CA PHE A 19 0.18 4.94 1.47
C PHE A 19 -0.11 4.29 0.13
N ASP A 20 -1.24 3.59 0.04
CA ASP A 20 -1.75 3.03 -1.20
C ASP A 20 -2.70 4.06 -1.85
N PHE A 21 -2.29 4.58 -3.00
CA PHE A 21 -3.09 5.57 -3.73
C PHE A 21 -4.35 4.96 -4.33
N ASN A 22 -4.40 3.64 -4.55
CA ASN A 22 -5.56 2.97 -5.13
C ASN A 22 -6.83 3.13 -4.26
N TYR A 23 -6.67 3.42 -2.95
CA TYR A 23 -7.81 3.67 -2.06
C TYR A 23 -8.55 4.97 -2.38
N ALA A 24 -7.81 6.04 -2.70
CA ALA A 24 -8.39 7.37 -2.97
C ALA A 24 -8.49 7.67 -4.48
N PHE A 25 -7.57 7.12 -5.27
CA PHE A 25 -7.42 7.37 -6.69
C PHE A 25 -7.32 6.03 -7.44
N PRO A 26 -8.37 5.60 -8.18
CA PRO A 26 -8.37 4.31 -8.88
C PRO A 26 -7.20 4.09 -9.85
N PHE A 27 -6.64 5.19 -10.38
CA PHE A 27 -5.50 5.18 -11.30
C PHE A 27 -4.15 5.46 -10.62
N GLY A 28 -4.15 5.61 -9.29
CA GLY A 28 -3.00 6.03 -8.50
C GLY A 28 -2.74 7.55 -8.57
N ALA A 29 -1.63 7.98 -7.98
CA ALA A 29 -1.17 9.37 -8.03
C ALA A 29 -0.36 9.66 -9.31
N ALA A 30 -0.45 10.90 -9.79
CA ALA A 30 0.41 11.38 -10.87
C ALA A 30 1.84 11.54 -10.35
N ALA A 31 2.80 10.80 -10.91
CA ALA A 31 4.21 10.95 -10.56
C ALA A 31 4.91 11.79 -11.62
N LEU A 32 5.23 13.04 -11.27
CA LEU A 32 5.96 13.95 -12.16
C LEU A 32 7.46 13.71 -11.99
N LEU A 33 8.13 13.30 -13.07
CA LEU A 33 9.58 13.16 -13.11
C LEU A 33 10.21 14.52 -13.44
N ASP A 34 10.88 15.13 -12.47
CA ASP A 34 11.49 16.46 -12.64
C ASP A 34 12.92 16.46 -12.12
N SER A 35 13.90 16.32 -13.01
CA SER A 35 15.32 16.34 -12.65
C SER A 35 15.80 17.71 -12.15
N GLY A 36 15.04 18.79 -12.40
CA GLY A 36 15.31 20.13 -11.89
C GLY A 36 14.83 20.34 -10.45
N ALA A 37 13.92 19.49 -9.95
CA ALA A 37 13.49 19.54 -8.57
C ALA A 37 14.56 18.96 -7.64
N GLY A 38 15.10 19.77 -6.72
CA GLY A 38 16.13 19.32 -5.78
C GLY A 38 15.66 18.34 -4.69
N ALA A 39 14.35 18.06 -4.61
CA ALA A 39 13.73 17.24 -3.57
C ALA A 39 12.53 16.47 -4.12
N ILE A 40 12.13 15.42 -3.42
CA ILE A 40 10.84 14.75 -3.64
C ILE A 40 9.76 15.62 -3.00
N ARG A 41 8.74 16.02 -3.76
CA ARG A 41 7.61 16.82 -3.24
C ARG A 41 6.38 15.94 -3.15
N VAL A 42 5.71 16.01 -2.00
CA VAL A 42 4.51 15.22 -1.71
C VAL A 42 3.38 16.12 -1.23
N GLY A 43 2.14 15.71 -1.42
CA GLY A 43 0.97 16.39 -0.86
C GLY A 43 0.97 16.37 0.67
N ALA A 44 0.20 17.30 1.27
CA ALA A 44 0.12 17.44 2.73
C ALA A 44 -0.30 16.15 3.45
N GLY A 45 -1.25 15.38 2.89
CA GLY A 45 -1.70 14.13 3.50
C GLY A 45 -0.62 13.04 3.54
N ILE A 46 0.16 12.88 2.46
CA ILE A 46 1.32 11.98 2.46
C ILE A 46 2.40 12.50 3.41
N TRP A 47 2.65 13.81 3.40
CA TRP A 47 3.66 14.46 4.24
C TRP A 47 3.48 14.13 5.71
N GLU A 48 2.26 14.29 6.24
CA GLU A 48 1.94 13.98 7.64
C GLU A 48 2.21 12.52 7.97
N ARG A 49 1.86 11.60 7.07
CA ARG A 49 2.13 10.17 7.27
C ARG A 49 3.62 9.85 7.21
N ILE A 50 4.37 10.50 6.33
CA ILE A 50 5.83 10.37 6.27
C ILE A 50 6.42 10.84 7.59
N MET A 51 6.01 12.02 8.09
CA MET A 51 6.46 12.56 9.38
C MET A 51 6.18 11.61 10.55
N LEU A 52 4.98 11.01 10.61
CA LEU A 52 4.62 10.02 11.63
C LEU A 52 5.46 8.73 11.54
N GLY A 53 5.95 8.40 10.34
CA GLY A 53 6.75 7.20 10.11
C GLY A 53 8.26 7.41 10.24
N MET A 54 8.74 8.64 10.49
CA MET A 54 10.17 8.97 10.69
C MET A 54 10.66 8.58 12.10
N PRO A 55 11.98 8.39 12.30
CA PRO A 55 12.52 8.07 13.63
C PRO A 55 12.40 9.24 14.60
N ASN A 56 12.55 8.93 15.89
CA ASN A 56 12.45 9.92 16.96
C ASN A 56 13.49 11.05 16.77
N GLY A 57 13.08 12.29 17.03
CA GLY A 57 13.94 13.46 16.88
C GLY A 57 13.87 14.11 15.49
N CYS A 58 13.32 13.43 14.49
CA CYS A 58 12.95 14.06 13.23
C CYS A 58 11.80 15.06 13.44
N ARG A 59 11.94 16.26 12.86
CA ARG A 59 10.93 17.32 12.92
C ARG A 59 10.89 18.13 11.64
N GLN A 60 9.77 18.79 11.40
CA GLN A 60 9.66 19.74 10.30
C GLN A 60 10.51 20.99 10.61
N ASP A 61 11.34 21.39 9.66
CA ASP A 61 12.19 22.58 9.73
C ASP A 61 12.12 23.32 8.39
N ALA A 62 11.58 24.55 8.39
CA ALA A 62 11.42 25.39 7.19
C ALA A 62 10.76 24.70 5.97
N GLY A 63 9.85 23.74 6.20
CA GLY A 63 9.13 23.02 5.13
C GLY A 63 9.82 21.74 4.62
N ALA A 64 11.01 21.42 5.13
CA ALA A 64 11.69 20.14 4.94
C ALA A 64 11.69 19.31 6.24
N ILE A 65 12.10 18.05 6.16
CA ILE A 65 12.29 17.20 7.34
C ILE A 65 13.74 17.31 7.79
N GLY A 66 13.97 17.71 9.04
CA GLY A 66 15.27 17.69 9.68
C GLY A 66 15.34 16.56 10.71
N CYS A 67 16.43 15.81 10.73
CA CYS A 67 16.69 14.72 11.68
C CYS A 67 18.09 14.83 12.29
N PRO A 68 18.36 14.29 13.49
CA PRO A 68 19.72 14.15 14.00
C PRO A 68 20.58 13.28 13.07
N CYS A 69 21.78 13.71 12.70
CA CYS A 69 22.65 12.94 11.81
C CYS A 69 23.23 11.66 12.41
N LYS A 70 23.22 11.53 13.75
CA LYS A 70 23.69 10.33 14.45
C LYS A 70 22.89 9.09 14.03
N ASP A 71 21.63 9.30 13.67
CA ASP A 71 20.68 8.24 13.34
C ASP A 71 20.58 8.01 11.82
N LYS A 72 21.58 8.45 11.04
CA LYS A 72 21.55 8.33 9.57
C LYS A 72 21.36 6.88 9.10
N GLU A 73 21.88 5.91 9.84
CA GLU A 73 21.71 4.49 9.53
C GLU A 73 20.33 3.95 9.87
N GLU A 74 19.59 4.64 10.74
CA GLU A 74 18.23 4.29 11.13
C GLU A 74 17.19 4.92 10.21
N LEU A 75 17.58 5.84 9.33
CA LEU A 75 16.67 6.47 8.37
C LEU A 75 16.11 5.43 7.38
N PRO A 76 14.81 5.52 7.04
CA PRO A 76 14.16 4.53 6.20
C PRO A 76 14.58 4.62 4.74
N THR A 77 14.51 3.52 4.00
CA THR A 77 14.51 3.59 2.54
C THR A 77 13.10 3.95 2.06
N LEU A 78 12.96 4.93 1.17
CA LEU A 78 11.66 5.21 0.54
C LEU A 78 11.39 4.10 -0.48
N SER A 79 10.23 3.46 -0.38
CA SER A 79 9.78 2.50 -1.37
C SER A 79 8.62 3.08 -2.17
N MET A 80 8.68 2.95 -3.49
CA MET A 80 7.69 3.47 -4.41
C MET A 80 7.23 2.34 -5.34
N SER A 81 5.92 2.17 -5.49
CA SER A 81 5.32 1.23 -6.44
C SER A 81 4.89 1.99 -7.69
N LEU A 82 5.55 1.71 -8.81
CA LEU A 82 5.27 2.28 -10.11
C LEU A 82 4.54 1.25 -10.98
N GLU A 83 3.45 1.66 -11.59
CA GLU A 83 2.70 0.82 -12.51
C GLU A 83 3.48 0.56 -13.80
N THR A 84 3.39 -0.66 -14.33
CA THR A 84 4.01 -1.02 -15.61
C THR A 84 3.00 -1.04 -16.75
N VAL A 85 3.50 -1.03 -17.99
CA VAL A 85 2.69 -1.14 -19.21
C VAL A 85 1.95 -2.49 -19.29
N ALA A 86 2.43 -3.51 -18.57
CA ALA A 86 1.79 -4.82 -18.48
C ALA A 86 0.70 -4.89 -17.39
N ALA A 87 0.32 -3.75 -16.79
CA ALA A 87 -0.76 -3.72 -15.82
C ALA A 87 -2.13 -3.96 -16.48
N PHE A 88 -2.93 -4.82 -15.88
CA PHE A 88 -4.31 -5.07 -16.28
C PHE A 88 -5.19 -5.15 -15.03
N TYR A 89 -6.47 -4.81 -15.21
CA TYR A 89 -7.45 -4.77 -14.13
C TYR A 89 -8.52 -5.82 -14.39
N VAL A 90 -8.80 -6.62 -13.36
CA VAL A 90 -9.90 -7.57 -13.38
C VAL A 90 -10.86 -7.16 -12.28
N LEU A 91 -12.08 -6.75 -12.66
CA LEU A 91 -13.14 -6.35 -11.72
C LEU A 91 -12.72 -5.21 -10.77
N GLY A 92 -11.90 -4.25 -11.24
CA GLY A 92 -11.41 -3.14 -10.43
C GLY A 92 -10.28 -3.52 -9.44
N LEU A 93 -9.89 -4.78 -9.39
CA LEU A 93 -8.71 -5.21 -8.63
C LEU A 93 -7.46 -5.03 -9.51
N ASP A 94 -6.54 -4.22 -9.02
CA ASP A 94 -5.20 -4.02 -9.57
C ASP A 94 -4.40 -5.32 -9.47
N SER A 95 -4.50 -6.11 -10.54
CA SER A 95 -3.72 -7.34 -10.77
C SER A 95 -2.47 -7.06 -11.61
N GLY A 96 -2.19 -5.79 -11.89
CA GLY A 96 -1.11 -5.39 -12.78
C GLY A 96 0.27 -5.62 -12.18
N ALA A 97 1.29 -5.78 -13.03
CA ALA A 97 2.67 -5.78 -12.60
C ALA A 97 3.09 -4.36 -12.19
N ASP A 98 3.71 -4.21 -11.01
CA ASP A 98 4.37 -2.98 -10.58
C ASP A 98 5.88 -3.19 -10.53
N ILE A 99 6.63 -2.12 -10.75
CA ILE A 99 8.05 -2.04 -10.42
C ILE A 99 8.17 -1.34 -9.07
N ILE A 100 8.92 -1.95 -8.15
CA ILE A 100 9.25 -1.34 -6.86
C ILE A 100 10.59 -0.63 -6.99
N VAL A 101 10.58 0.67 -6.71
CA VAL A 101 11.77 1.52 -6.68
C VAL A 101 12.14 1.82 -5.23
N CYS A 102 13.43 1.68 -4.91
CA CYS A 102 13.99 1.95 -3.60
C CYS A 102 14.89 3.19 -3.66
N VAL A 103 14.58 4.23 -2.88
CA VAL A 103 15.40 5.44 -2.76
C VAL A 103 16.09 5.41 -1.39
N PRO A 104 17.39 5.07 -1.33
CA PRO A 104 18.10 4.92 -0.07
C PRO A 104 18.33 6.27 0.62
N PRO A 105 18.55 6.29 1.96
CA PRO A 105 18.90 7.51 2.70
C PRO A 105 20.08 8.28 2.09
N SER A 106 21.06 7.60 1.51
CA SER A 106 22.19 8.26 0.84
C SER A 106 21.78 9.18 -0.32
N ALA A 107 20.63 8.93 -0.97
CA ALA A 107 20.17 9.71 -2.11
C ALA A 107 19.44 10.99 -1.70
N TYR A 108 18.73 10.97 -0.57
CA TYR A 108 17.86 12.08 -0.13
C TYR A 108 18.29 12.74 1.19
N VAL A 109 19.31 12.25 1.89
CA VAL A 109 19.77 12.82 3.17
C VAL A 109 21.10 13.56 2.98
N THR A 110 21.12 14.83 3.35
CA THR A 110 22.33 15.67 3.34
C THR A 110 22.60 16.25 4.72
N LYS A 111 23.87 16.46 5.08
CA LYS A 111 24.19 17.19 6.31
C LYS A 111 23.76 18.65 6.18
N SER A 112 23.13 19.20 7.21
CA SER A 112 22.77 20.61 7.24
C SER A 112 24.03 21.47 7.25
N GLN A 113 24.02 22.56 6.48
CA GLN A 113 25.11 23.53 6.47
C GLN A 113 25.07 24.47 7.68
N THR A 114 23.90 24.63 8.29
CA THR A 114 23.68 25.59 9.39
C THR A 114 23.78 24.95 10.77
N LYS A 115 23.48 23.64 10.87
CA LYS A 115 23.42 22.89 12.13
C LYS A 115 24.30 21.63 12.01
N SER A 116 25.45 21.63 12.67
CA SER A 116 26.48 20.56 12.52
C SER A 116 25.98 19.14 12.78
N ASP A 117 25.00 18.99 13.68
CA ASP A 117 24.49 17.71 14.15
C ASP A 117 23.17 17.30 13.46
N TRP A 118 22.70 18.10 12.50
CA TRP A 118 21.41 17.91 11.83
C TRP A 118 21.61 17.51 10.37
N CYS A 119 20.74 16.62 9.93
CA CYS A 119 20.63 16.13 8.58
C CYS A 119 19.30 16.62 8.02
N GLU A 120 19.34 17.19 6.82
CA GLU A 120 18.18 17.65 6.07
C GLU A 120 17.81 16.57 5.06
N LEU A 121 16.53 16.23 5.02
CA LEU A 121 15.97 15.28 4.06
C LEU A 121 15.38 16.08 2.91
N ALA A 122 15.75 15.69 1.70
CA ALA A 122 15.23 16.23 0.44
C ALA A 122 13.82 15.67 0.14
N ILE A 123 12.93 15.76 1.12
CA ILE A 123 11.49 15.49 1.03
C ILE A 123 10.82 16.77 1.52
N VAL A 124 9.90 17.33 0.72
CA VAL A 124 9.27 18.63 0.99
C VAL A 124 7.75 18.52 0.88
N ASN A 125 7.04 19.22 1.77
CA ASN A 125 5.59 19.38 1.68
C ASN A 125 5.25 20.34 0.54
N GLY A 126 4.57 19.86 -0.50
CA GLY A 126 4.09 20.69 -1.61
C GLY A 126 2.76 21.39 -1.34
N GLY A 127 2.15 21.19 -0.17
CA GLY A 127 0.91 21.84 0.26
C GLY A 127 -0.36 21.11 -0.17
N GLU A 128 -1.51 21.75 0.07
CA GLU A 128 -2.85 21.22 -0.23
C GLU A 128 -3.17 21.24 -1.73
N HIS A 129 -2.59 22.18 -2.48
CA HIS A 129 -2.79 22.32 -3.93
C HIS A 129 -1.82 21.51 -4.77
N HIS A 130 -1.19 20.47 -4.20
CA HIS A 130 -0.29 19.60 -4.95
C HIS A 130 -1.07 18.55 -5.75
N THR A 131 -1.94 19.02 -6.66
CA THR A 131 -2.71 18.15 -7.56
C THR A 131 -2.35 18.41 -9.02
N ILE A 132 -2.37 17.36 -9.83
CA ILE A 132 -2.24 17.42 -11.30
C ILE A 132 -3.44 16.65 -11.86
N PHE A 133 -4.23 17.31 -12.70
CA PHE A 133 -5.51 16.76 -13.21
C PHE A 133 -6.45 16.31 -12.07
N ASP A 134 -6.58 17.12 -11.01
CA ASP A 134 -7.37 16.84 -9.80
C ASP A 134 -6.98 15.55 -9.04
N MET A 135 -5.84 14.96 -9.38
CA MET A 135 -5.26 13.82 -8.69
C MET A 135 -4.08 14.28 -7.84
N GLU A 136 -3.86 13.63 -6.69
CA GLU A 136 -2.67 13.86 -5.89
C GLU A 136 -1.42 13.64 -6.74
N ALA A 137 -0.51 14.61 -6.72
CA ALA A 137 0.72 14.57 -7.48
C ALA A 137 1.92 14.43 -6.55
N VAL A 138 2.89 13.62 -7.00
CA VAL A 138 4.18 13.47 -6.34
C VAL A 138 5.26 13.85 -7.34
N VAL A 139 6.06 14.86 -7.01
CA VAL A 139 7.23 15.22 -7.82
C VAL A 139 8.40 14.37 -7.38
N LEU A 140 8.88 13.55 -8.31
CA LEU A 140 10.07 12.72 -8.16
C LEU A 140 11.27 13.53 -8.63
N GLY A 141 11.92 14.19 -7.67
CA GLY A 141 13.08 15.05 -7.90
C GLY A 141 14.42 14.31 -7.92
N LEU A 142 15.50 15.07 -7.78
CA LEU A 142 16.89 14.61 -7.82
C LEU A 142 17.18 13.37 -6.95
N PRO A 143 16.62 13.19 -5.73
CA PRO A 143 16.86 11.96 -4.96
C PRO A 143 16.38 10.69 -5.67
N PHE A 144 15.30 10.77 -6.44
CA PHE A 144 14.82 9.66 -7.26
C PHE A 144 15.83 9.35 -8.38
N PHE A 145 16.24 10.35 -9.16
CA PHE A 145 17.22 10.20 -10.25
C PHE A 145 18.62 9.77 -9.77
N ARG A 146 18.98 10.01 -8.52
CA ARG A 146 20.21 9.48 -7.91
C ARG A 146 20.15 7.97 -7.62
N SER A 147 18.94 7.44 -7.50
CA SER A 147 18.68 6.05 -7.11
C SER A 147 18.37 5.16 -8.32
N VAL A 148 17.81 5.76 -9.38
CA VAL A 148 17.43 5.05 -10.60
C VAL A 148 17.87 5.79 -11.86
N SER A 149 18.26 5.02 -12.87
CA SER A 149 18.39 5.47 -14.25
C SER A 149 16.99 5.54 -14.87
N VAL A 150 16.69 6.68 -15.47
CA VAL A 150 15.40 6.96 -16.10
C VAL A 150 15.62 7.13 -17.59
N THR A 151 14.92 6.34 -18.39
CA THR A 151 14.90 6.45 -19.85
C THR A 151 13.50 6.81 -20.31
N PHE A 152 13.38 7.75 -21.25
CA PHE A 152 12.08 8.14 -21.81
C PHE A 152 12.00 7.71 -23.26
N ASP A 153 11.12 6.74 -23.53
CA ASP A 153 10.75 6.35 -24.88
C ASP A 153 9.56 7.21 -25.32
N ALA A 154 9.88 8.32 -26.01
CA ALA A 154 8.88 9.24 -26.51
C ALA A 154 7.93 8.63 -27.55
N ALA A 155 8.41 7.64 -28.32
CA ALA A 155 7.62 7.00 -29.38
C ALA A 155 6.51 6.14 -28.76
N ASN A 156 6.85 5.38 -27.73
CA ASN A 156 5.89 4.54 -27.01
C ASN A 156 5.21 5.25 -25.83
N ARG A 157 5.65 6.47 -25.48
CA ARG A 157 5.20 7.24 -24.30
C ARG A 157 5.40 6.47 -23.00
N VAL A 158 6.50 5.74 -22.91
CA VAL A 158 6.84 4.91 -21.75
C VAL A 158 8.10 5.46 -21.09
N VAL A 159 8.14 5.40 -19.77
CA VAL A 159 9.34 5.66 -18.99
C VAL A 159 9.90 4.32 -18.53
N GLY A 160 11.13 4.02 -18.93
CA GLY A 160 11.92 2.94 -18.36
C GLY A 160 12.62 3.40 -17.09
N VAL A 161 12.59 2.58 -16.05
CA VAL A 161 13.25 2.85 -14.76
C VAL A 161 14.09 1.64 -14.38
N GLU A 162 15.38 1.87 -14.14
CA GLU A 162 16.34 0.83 -13.76
C GLU A 162 17.12 1.27 -12.52
N PRO A 163 17.35 0.41 -11.51
CA PRO A 163 18.17 0.77 -10.36
C PRO A 163 19.60 1.09 -10.77
N VAL A 164 20.19 2.16 -10.22
CA VAL A 164 21.61 2.48 -10.43
C VAL A 164 22.46 1.50 -9.62
N ALA A 165 23.27 0.68 -10.31
CA ALA A 165 24.12 -0.34 -9.69
C ALA A 165 25.17 0.22 -8.71
N ASP A 166 25.53 1.50 -8.84
CA ASP A 166 26.62 2.16 -8.10
C ASP A 166 26.19 2.90 -6.81
N ALA A 167 24.92 2.87 -6.41
CA ALA A 167 24.46 3.59 -5.20
C ALA A 167 25.00 3.00 -3.88
N SER A 168 25.66 1.83 -3.94
CA SER A 168 26.41 1.24 -2.84
C SER A 168 27.76 0.76 -3.37
N SER A 169 28.85 1.27 -2.81
CA SER A 169 30.23 0.82 -3.05
C SER A 169 30.51 -0.63 -2.58
N LEU A 170 29.47 -1.45 -2.50
CA LEU A 170 29.44 -2.84 -2.04
C LEU A 170 28.53 -3.73 -2.91
N GLY A 171 28.02 -3.25 -4.06
CA GLY A 171 27.40 -4.11 -5.07
C GLY A 171 26.04 -4.73 -4.68
N GLN A 172 25.32 -4.12 -3.73
CA GLN A 172 23.95 -4.52 -3.41
C GLN A 172 22.97 -3.39 -3.74
N ALA A 173 22.12 -3.63 -4.74
CA ALA A 173 20.96 -2.79 -5.01
C ALA A 173 20.17 -2.59 -3.71
N ALA A 174 19.77 -1.35 -3.41
CA ALA A 174 19.02 -1.05 -2.21
C ALA A 174 17.75 -1.92 -2.14
N VAL A 175 17.63 -2.72 -1.09
CA VAL A 175 16.47 -3.60 -0.88
C VAL A 175 15.46 -2.84 -0.03
N CYS A 176 14.22 -2.74 -0.51
CA CYS A 176 13.11 -2.13 0.23
C CYS A 176 11.87 -3.02 0.18
N SER A 177 10.94 -2.78 1.10
CA SER A 177 9.67 -3.49 1.14
C SER A 177 8.68 -2.90 0.16
N ASP A 178 7.95 -3.77 -0.54
CA ASP A 178 6.81 -3.39 -1.37
C ASP A 178 5.81 -2.57 -0.53
N PRO A 179 5.56 -1.29 -0.89
CA PRO A 179 4.65 -0.44 -0.14
C PRO A 179 3.20 -0.92 -0.22
N LYS A 180 2.79 -1.68 -1.24
CA LYS A 180 1.45 -2.30 -1.29
C LYS A 180 1.32 -3.51 -0.36
N ASN A 181 2.38 -3.88 0.36
CA ASN A 181 2.35 -5.05 1.20
C ASN A 181 1.65 -4.80 2.55
N TRP A 182 0.34 -5.05 2.58
CA TRP A 182 -0.51 -4.87 3.76
C TRP A 182 -0.11 -5.73 4.98
N TRP A 183 0.70 -6.79 4.82
CA TRP A 183 1.10 -7.63 5.96
C TRP A 183 2.61 -7.59 6.24
N SER A 184 3.33 -6.58 5.73
CA SER A 184 4.74 -6.32 6.04
C SER A 184 5.70 -7.49 5.80
N THR A 185 5.37 -8.44 4.93
CA THR A 185 6.20 -9.62 4.62
C THR A 185 7.18 -9.43 3.45
N GLY A 186 7.40 -8.19 2.99
CA GLY A 186 8.22 -7.87 1.80
C GLY A 186 7.77 -8.39 0.42
N ARG A 187 6.68 -9.17 0.29
CA ARG A 187 6.19 -9.74 -0.99
C ARG A 187 4.69 -9.50 -1.23
N ARG A 188 4.32 -9.17 -2.48
CA ARG A 188 2.92 -8.95 -2.94
C ARG A 188 2.06 -10.21 -2.85
N PHE A 189 2.58 -11.34 -3.36
CA PHE A 189 1.96 -12.66 -3.19
C PHE A 189 2.61 -13.42 -2.03
N SER A 190 1.81 -13.74 -1.02
CA SER A 190 2.18 -14.68 0.03
C SER A 190 1.24 -15.87 -0.06
N PRO A 191 1.72 -17.08 -0.41
CA PRO A 191 0.89 -18.29 -0.47
C PRO A 191 0.08 -18.52 0.82
N LYS A 192 0.65 -18.15 1.97
CA LYS A 192 -0.04 -18.21 3.27
C LYS A 192 -1.33 -17.37 3.29
N ARG A 193 -1.34 -16.21 2.64
CA ARG A 193 -2.54 -15.34 2.57
C ARG A 193 -3.62 -15.92 1.71
N VAL A 194 -3.25 -16.48 0.56
CA VAL A 194 -4.18 -17.17 -0.33
C VAL A 194 -4.84 -18.33 0.43
N VAL A 195 -4.06 -19.10 1.18
CA VAL A 195 -4.59 -20.19 2.02
C VAL A 195 -5.57 -19.65 3.07
N VAL A 196 -5.22 -18.59 3.80
CA VAL A 196 -6.13 -18.00 4.82
C VAL A 196 -7.43 -17.48 4.19
N ALA A 197 -7.35 -16.75 3.08
CA ALA A 197 -8.54 -16.24 2.38
C ALA A 197 -9.41 -17.38 1.86
N LEU A 198 -8.82 -18.40 1.23
CA LEU A 198 -9.55 -19.59 0.78
C LEU A 198 -10.20 -20.34 1.94
N MET A 199 -9.51 -20.48 3.07
CA MET A 199 -10.07 -21.10 4.27
C MET A 199 -11.27 -20.34 4.82
N ILE A 200 -11.22 -18.99 4.83
CA ILE A 200 -12.36 -18.15 5.24
C ILE A 200 -13.54 -18.34 4.28
N VAL A 201 -13.28 -18.31 2.97
CA VAL A 201 -14.34 -18.54 1.96
C VAL A 201 -14.95 -19.93 2.09
N ILE A 202 -14.14 -20.95 2.31
CA ILE A 202 -14.60 -22.33 2.54
C ILE A 202 -15.41 -22.42 3.84
N MET A 203 -14.97 -21.79 4.92
CA MET A 203 -15.68 -21.75 6.21
C MET A 203 -17.04 -21.05 6.10
N ILE A 204 -17.09 -19.90 5.42
CA ILE A 204 -18.36 -19.19 5.18
C ILE A 204 -19.25 -20.02 4.24
N GLY A 205 -18.69 -20.58 3.17
CA GLY A 205 -19.44 -21.42 2.23
C GLY A 205 -20.01 -22.67 2.89
N SER A 206 -19.23 -23.34 3.75
CA SER A 206 -19.68 -24.51 4.51
C SER A 206 -20.71 -24.12 5.56
N TYR A 207 -20.53 -23.01 6.27
CA TYR A 207 -21.54 -22.48 7.19
C TYR A 207 -22.85 -22.15 6.48
N VAL A 208 -22.80 -21.48 5.33
CA VAL A 208 -24.00 -21.13 4.56
C VAL A 208 -24.68 -22.39 4.02
N PHE A 209 -23.90 -23.34 3.50
CA PHE A 209 -24.41 -24.60 2.99
C PHE A 209 -25.06 -25.44 4.11
N VAL A 210 -24.36 -25.66 5.22
CA VAL A 210 -24.85 -26.45 6.35
C VAL A 210 -25.94 -25.72 7.12
N GLY A 211 -25.92 -24.40 7.20
CA GLY A 211 -26.95 -23.61 7.90
C GLY A 211 -28.25 -23.51 7.10
N PHE A 212 -28.16 -23.18 5.81
CA PHE A 212 -29.32 -22.70 5.05
C PHE A 212 -29.73 -23.59 3.87
N SER A 213 -28.92 -24.57 3.44
CA SER A 213 -29.29 -25.46 2.34
C SER A 213 -30.31 -26.52 2.77
N GLN A 214 -31.34 -26.76 1.95
CA GLN A 214 -32.32 -27.84 2.10
C GLN A 214 -31.89 -29.15 1.41
N SER A 215 -30.62 -29.26 1.02
CA SER A 215 -30.13 -30.49 0.39
C SER A 215 -30.06 -31.64 1.40
N ARG A 216 -30.35 -32.87 0.96
CA ARG A 216 -30.20 -34.09 1.77
C ARG A 216 -28.79 -34.24 2.36
N THR A 217 -27.78 -33.75 1.66
CA THR A 217 -26.39 -33.77 2.13
C THR A 217 -26.17 -32.82 3.32
N ALA A 218 -26.74 -31.61 3.26
CA ALA A 218 -26.66 -30.65 4.36
C ALA A 218 -27.42 -31.17 5.60
N GLU A 219 -28.60 -31.78 5.42
CA GLU A 219 -29.35 -32.42 6.53
C GLU A 219 -28.54 -33.52 7.22
N ARG A 220 -27.87 -34.39 6.46
CA ARG A 220 -26.97 -35.41 7.02
C ARG A 220 -25.80 -34.80 7.80
N MET A 221 -25.21 -33.72 7.27
CA MET A 221 -24.12 -33.02 7.96
C MET A 221 -24.59 -32.36 9.27
N ARG A 222 -25.78 -31.74 9.30
CA ARG A 222 -26.38 -31.21 10.53
C ARG A 222 -26.60 -32.32 11.55
N ALA A 223 -27.19 -33.45 11.13
CA ALA A 223 -27.43 -34.59 12.03
C ALA A 223 -26.13 -35.17 12.62
N LEU A 224 -25.06 -35.24 11.81
CA LEU A 224 -23.74 -35.64 12.29
C LEU A 224 -23.17 -34.62 13.28
N LEU A 225 -23.28 -33.32 13.00
CA LEU A 225 -22.82 -32.27 13.91
C LEU A 225 -23.57 -32.29 15.25
N GLU A 226 -24.89 -32.48 15.24
CA GLU A 226 -25.70 -32.64 16.45
C GLU A 226 -25.31 -33.87 17.26
N SER A 227 -24.95 -34.98 16.59
CA SER A 227 -24.49 -36.19 17.27
C SER A 227 -23.14 -36.00 17.99
N VAL A 228 -22.29 -35.09 17.50
CA VAL A 228 -20.96 -34.80 18.06
C VAL A 228 -21.01 -33.68 19.10
N LEU A 229 -21.78 -32.62 18.85
CA LEU A 229 -21.86 -31.42 19.70
C LEU A 229 -22.94 -31.51 20.78
N GLY A 230 -23.79 -32.53 20.72
CA GLY A 230 -24.91 -32.75 21.63
C GLY A 230 -26.22 -32.11 21.12
N PRO A 231 -27.37 -32.74 21.43
CA PRO A 231 -28.67 -32.26 20.98
C PRO A 231 -28.97 -30.86 21.57
N GLY A 232 -29.37 -29.91 20.71
CA GLY A 232 -29.75 -28.55 21.11
C GLY A 232 -28.74 -27.44 20.84
N THR A 233 -27.58 -27.73 20.24
CA THR A 233 -26.55 -26.72 19.91
C THR A 233 -26.79 -26.00 18.57
N LEU A 234 -27.59 -26.59 17.67
CA LEU A 234 -27.92 -26.04 16.35
C LEU A 234 -29.43 -25.84 16.15
N SER A 235 -30.24 -26.00 17.19
CA SER A 235 -31.68 -25.78 17.11
C SER A 235 -31.94 -24.34 16.70
N ASN A 236 -32.59 -24.19 15.54
CA ASN A 236 -33.05 -22.93 14.97
C ASN A 236 -33.60 -21.99 16.05
N PRO A 237 -33.39 -20.67 15.94
CA PRO A 237 -34.13 -19.71 16.75
C PRO A 237 -35.63 -20.02 16.59
N SER A 238 -36.29 -20.12 17.74
CA SER A 238 -37.70 -20.50 17.86
C SER A 238 -38.55 -19.63 16.91
N PRO A 239 -39.54 -20.18 16.19
CA PRO A 239 -40.36 -19.44 15.22
C PRO A 239 -41.21 -18.29 15.81
N ASN A 240 -41.06 -18.00 17.11
CA ASN A 240 -41.72 -16.92 17.82
C ASN A 240 -40.83 -15.67 18.05
N GLU A 241 -39.59 -15.64 17.57
CA GLU A 241 -38.80 -14.42 17.57
C GLU A 241 -39.20 -13.57 16.34
N GLU A 242 -39.83 -12.42 16.59
CA GLU A 242 -40.32 -11.49 15.56
C GLU A 242 -39.26 -11.27 14.48
N ARG A 243 -39.58 -11.72 13.25
CA ARG A 243 -38.79 -11.39 12.07
C ARG A 243 -38.61 -9.86 12.02
N PRO A 244 -37.38 -9.32 11.99
CA PRO A 244 -37.19 -7.94 11.61
C PRO A 244 -37.81 -7.75 10.22
N SER A 245 -38.80 -6.87 10.14
CA SER A 245 -39.58 -6.64 8.92
C SER A 245 -38.64 -6.39 7.73
N THR A 246 -38.82 -7.17 6.67
CA THR A 246 -38.15 -7.03 5.39
C THR A 246 -38.67 -5.81 4.61
N GLN A 247 -38.86 -4.67 5.27
CA GLN A 247 -39.25 -3.41 4.62
C GLN A 247 -38.17 -2.90 3.65
N PHE A 248 -36.93 -3.34 3.77
CA PHE A 248 -35.84 -2.90 2.89
C PHE A 248 -35.85 -3.51 1.47
N MET A 249 -36.55 -4.63 1.23
CA MET A 249 -36.65 -5.22 -0.12
C MET A 249 -37.82 -4.68 -0.96
N GLN A 250 -38.75 -3.91 -0.38
CA GLN A 250 -39.91 -3.39 -1.13
C GLN A 250 -39.68 -2.02 -1.78
N MET A 251 -38.54 -1.35 -1.58
CA MET A 251 -38.25 -0.07 -2.24
C MET A 251 -37.55 -0.20 -3.61
N ALA A 252 -37.11 -1.40 -4.00
CA ALA A 252 -36.37 -1.59 -5.25
C ALA A 252 -37.25 -1.81 -6.51
N ASN A 253 -38.58 -1.70 -6.40
CA ASN A 253 -39.50 -2.03 -7.51
C ASN A 253 -40.55 -0.94 -7.81
N ARG A 254 -40.22 0.34 -7.59
CA ARG A 254 -40.99 1.46 -8.14
C ARG A 254 -40.36 1.91 -9.46
N ASN A 255 -40.92 1.43 -10.57
CA ASN A 255 -40.73 2.04 -11.88
C ASN A 255 -41.25 3.50 -11.85
N PRO A 256 -40.51 4.47 -12.40
CA PRO A 256 -41.07 5.76 -12.76
C PRO A 256 -41.83 5.63 -14.09
N GLU A 257 -43.13 5.96 -14.07
CA GLU A 257 -43.82 6.51 -15.24
C GLU A 257 -43.66 8.03 -15.24
#